data_AF-A0A672ZQI8-F1
#
_entry.id   AF-A0A672ZQI8-F1
#
_cell.length_a   1.000
_cell.length_b   1.000
_cell.length_c   1.000
_cell.angle_alpha   90.00
_cell.angle_beta   90.00
_cell.angle_gamma   90.00
#
_symmetry.space_group_name_H-M   'P 1'
#
loop_
_entity.id
_entity.type
_entity.pdbx_description
1 polymer ?
#
loop_
_entity_poly.entity_id
_entity_poly.type
_entity_poly.pdbx_seq_one_letter_code
_entity_poly.pdbx_strand_id
1 'polypeptide(L)'
;MDSVLEAASTMTAFKGIWTQGFWRCVGAEFFAMLLFILLSLGSTISWGSVAEVPQAPDLVLISLCFGLGIATMVQCFGHISGAHINPAVTAAMVVTRKLSLAKAVFYLLAQCVGAIVGAAILYGVTPASVRGALGVTTVNTSVSVGKALVVELFITFQLIFTVFATCDHKRGDLKGSSGLAIGLSVCIGHMFAIPYTGASMNPARSFGPAVVTWSWENHWVTYHGKKLLDHQKLSKTMVMQSSTNSCVYHVTKTDRKENMECLKLGCQTHFGSGAIFSPI
;
A
#
# COMPACT_ATOMS: atom_id res chain seq x y z
N MET A 1 -6.62 38.41 -6.78
CA MET A 1 -5.26 38.22 -7.37
C MET A 1 -4.92 36.74 -7.43
N ASP A 2 -5.29 36.06 -6.36
CA ASP A 2 -5.21 34.64 -6.01
C ASP A 2 -5.62 33.71 -7.15
N SER A 3 -6.76 33.95 -7.81
CA SER A 3 -7.20 33.15 -8.97
C SER A 3 -6.22 33.14 -10.14
N VAL A 4 -5.45 34.22 -10.34
CA VAL A 4 -4.40 34.30 -11.38
C VAL A 4 -3.14 33.56 -10.93
N LEU A 5 -2.80 33.62 -9.64
CA LEU A 5 -1.67 32.88 -9.05
C LEU A 5 -1.95 31.37 -9.00
N GLU A 6 -3.19 30.97 -8.70
CA GLU A 6 -3.67 29.58 -8.70
C GLU A 6 -3.69 29.01 -10.12
N ALA A 7 -4.18 29.78 -11.11
CA ALA A 7 -4.10 29.42 -12.52
C ALA A 7 -2.64 29.31 -13.01
N ALA A 8 -1.75 30.24 -12.62
CA ALA A 8 -0.33 30.20 -12.98
C ALA A 8 0.41 29.01 -12.33
N SER A 9 0.12 28.71 -11.06
CA SER A 9 0.62 27.53 -10.35
C SER A 9 0.16 26.24 -11.05
N THR A 10 -1.12 26.15 -11.42
CA THR A 10 -1.70 25.02 -12.15
C THR A 10 -1.07 24.85 -13.53
N MET A 11 -0.94 25.92 -14.32
CA MET A 11 -0.25 25.89 -15.62
C MET A 11 1.23 25.48 -15.50
N THR A 12 1.87 25.76 -14.36
CA THR A 12 3.24 25.30 -14.07
C THR A 12 3.27 23.81 -13.68
N ALA A 13 2.31 23.33 -12.91
CA ALA A 13 2.23 21.92 -12.50
C ALA A 13 1.95 20.94 -13.67
N PHE A 14 1.22 21.39 -14.71
CA PHE A 14 0.93 20.61 -15.91
C PHE A 14 2.00 20.77 -17.02
N LYS A 15 3.01 21.63 -16.81
CA LYS A 15 4.05 21.95 -17.80
C LYS A 15 4.94 20.73 -18.07
N GLY A 16 4.83 20.18 -19.28
CA GLY A 16 5.66 19.05 -19.74
C GLY A 16 4.95 17.69 -19.82
N ILE A 17 3.67 17.58 -19.41
CA ILE A 17 2.88 16.34 -19.57
C ILE A 17 2.84 15.88 -21.04
N TRP A 18 2.74 16.81 -21.99
CA TRP A 18 2.70 16.53 -23.42
C TRP A 18 4.06 16.17 -24.05
N THR A 19 5.12 15.98 -23.26
CA THR A 19 6.43 15.56 -23.80
C THR A 19 6.48 14.06 -24.06
N GLN A 20 7.21 13.65 -25.11
CA GLN A 20 7.47 12.25 -25.40
C GLN A 20 8.16 11.54 -24.21
N GLY A 21 9.05 12.23 -23.49
CA GLY A 21 9.70 11.71 -22.29
C GLY A 21 8.71 11.39 -21.15
N PHE A 22 7.70 12.25 -20.94
CA PHE A 22 6.65 12.00 -19.95
C PHE A 22 5.86 10.73 -20.29
N TRP A 23 5.34 10.61 -21.52
CA TRP A 23 4.54 9.44 -21.92
C TRP A 23 5.36 8.14 -21.99
N ARG A 24 6.66 8.21 -22.31
CA ARG A 24 7.58 7.07 -22.17
C ARG A 24 7.70 6.59 -20.72
N CYS A 25 7.73 7.51 -19.74
CA CYS A 25 7.71 7.15 -18.33
C CYS A 25 6.40 6.47 -17.92
N VAL A 26 5.25 7.02 -18.33
CA VAL A 26 3.92 6.50 -17.99
C VAL A 26 3.69 5.12 -18.61
N GLY A 27 4.08 4.93 -19.87
CA GLY A 27 4.04 3.62 -20.53
C GLY A 27 4.95 2.58 -19.88
N ALA A 28 6.15 2.99 -19.43
CA ALA A 28 7.06 2.12 -18.70
C ALA A 28 6.47 1.63 -17.36
N GLU A 29 5.83 2.50 -16.58
CA GLU A 29 5.12 2.09 -15.35
C GLU A 29 3.97 1.11 -15.64
N PHE A 30 3.19 1.34 -16.71
CA PHE A 30 2.13 0.43 -17.13
C PHE A 30 2.67 -0.96 -17.50
N PHE A 31 3.67 -1.04 -18.38
CA PHE A 31 4.23 -2.32 -18.83
C PHE A 31 4.97 -3.06 -17.71
N ALA A 32 5.75 -2.34 -16.89
CA ALA A 32 6.44 -2.93 -15.74
C ALA A 32 5.45 -3.51 -14.72
N MET A 33 4.35 -2.80 -14.44
CA MET A 33 3.31 -3.28 -13.52
C MET A 33 2.49 -4.44 -14.11
N LEU A 34 2.17 -4.40 -15.41
CA LEU A 34 1.51 -5.51 -16.12
C LEU A 34 2.35 -6.80 -16.02
N LEU A 35 3.63 -6.74 -16.36
CA LEU A 35 4.54 -7.89 -16.35
C LEU A 35 4.78 -8.40 -14.92
N PHE A 36 5.02 -7.51 -13.95
CA PHE A 36 5.13 -7.87 -12.55
C PHE A 36 3.88 -8.62 -12.06
N ILE A 37 2.68 -8.07 -12.29
CA ILE A 37 1.45 -8.68 -11.77
C ILE A 37 1.09 -9.98 -12.49
N LEU A 38 1.26 -10.06 -13.81
CA LEU A 38 1.03 -11.29 -14.57
C LEU A 38 1.91 -12.45 -14.07
N LEU A 39 3.22 -12.20 -13.92
CA LEU A 39 4.17 -13.24 -13.51
C LEU A 39 4.05 -13.57 -12.01
N SER A 40 4.00 -12.56 -11.15
CA SER A 40 4.00 -12.76 -9.71
C SER A 40 2.68 -13.33 -9.19
N LEU A 41 1.50 -12.91 -9.69
CA LEU A 41 0.25 -13.62 -9.37
C LEU A 41 0.24 -15.05 -9.94
N GLY A 42 0.94 -15.29 -11.06
CA GLY A 42 1.11 -16.64 -11.62
C GLY A 42 1.69 -17.64 -10.63
N SER A 43 2.63 -17.21 -9.77
CA SER A 43 3.20 -18.04 -8.70
C SER A 43 2.22 -18.42 -7.59
N THR A 44 1.06 -17.76 -7.49
CA THR A 44 0.03 -18.05 -6.49
C THR A 44 -0.98 -19.11 -6.94
N ILE A 45 -0.91 -19.54 -8.20
CA ILE A 45 -1.80 -20.57 -8.76
C ILE A 45 -1.23 -21.95 -8.42
N SER A 46 -1.99 -22.73 -7.65
CA SER A 46 -1.66 -24.13 -7.42
C SER A 46 -2.06 -24.96 -8.64
N TRP A 47 -1.07 -25.33 -9.45
CA TRP A 47 -1.20 -26.30 -10.54
C TRP A 47 -1.12 -27.76 -10.06
N GLY A 48 -1.24 -27.99 -8.74
CA GLY A 48 -1.35 -29.34 -8.18
C GLY A 48 -2.49 -30.10 -8.87
N SER A 49 -2.25 -31.37 -9.18
CA SER A 49 -3.26 -32.25 -9.77
C SER A 49 -4.50 -32.31 -8.88
N VAL A 50 -5.65 -32.64 -9.48
CA VAL A 50 -6.94 -32.75 -8.78
C VAL A 50 -6.85 -33.85 -7.71
N ALA A 51 -6.49 -33.43 -6.50
CA ALA A 51 -6.22 -34.25 -5.34
C ALA A 51 -7.07 -33.77 -4.18
N GLU A 52 -7.57 -34.71 -3.37
CA GLU A 52 -8.59 -34.46 -2.35
C GLU A 52 -8.09 -33.62 -1.15
N VAL A 53 -6.79 -33.36 -1.08
CA VAL A 53 -6.14 -32.56 -0.02
C VAL A 53 -5.67 -31.22 -0.59
N PRO A 54 -6.27 -30.09 -0.18
CA PRO A 54 -5.82 -28.75 -0.57
C PRO A 54 -4.35 -28.53 -0.19
N GLN A 55 -3.52 -28.25 -1.19
CA GLN A 55 -2.10 -27.95 -0.97
C GLN A 55 -1.94 -26.56 -0.35
N ALA A 56 -1.09 -26.44 0.66
CA ALA A 56 -0.71 -25.16 1.22
C ALA A 56 0.05 -24.32 0.18
N PRO A 57 -0.12 -22.98 0.14
CA PRO A 57 0.60 -22.13 -0.80
C PRO A 57 2.10 -22.14 -0.49
N ASP A 58 2.94 -22.35 -1.51
CA ASP A 58 4.39 -22.28 -1.37
C ASP A 58 4.82 -20.82 -1.15
N LEU A 59 5.03 -20.48 0.11
CA LEU A 59 5.46 -19.15 0.54
C LEU A 59 6.82 -18.76 -0.03
N VAL A 60 7.71 -19.72 -0.31
CA VAL A 60 9.06 -19.46 -0.84
C VAL A 60 8.98 -19.16 -2.33
N LEU A 61 8.26 -19.99 -3.10
CA LEU A 61 7.99 -19.75 -4.52
C LEU A 61 7.33 -18.39 -4.76
N ILE A 62 6.27 -18.08 -3.99
CA ILE A 62 5.56 -16.80 -4.11
C ILE A 62 6.50 -15.64 -3.76
N SER A 63 7.18 -15.70 -2.61
CA SER A 63 8.04 -14.58 -2.18
C SER A 63 9.21 -14.32 -3.13
N LEU A 64 9.85 -15.38 -3.63
CA LEU A 64 10.90 -15.26 -4.64
C LEU A 64 10.36 -14.71 -5.96
N CYS A 65 9.18 -15.15 -6.42
CA CYS A 65 8.60 -14.66 -7.67
C CYS A 65 8.22 -13.18 -7.59
N PHE A 66 7.62 -12.74 -6.47
CA PHE A 66 7.32 -11.32 -6.23
C PHE A 66 8.60 -10.47 -6.10
N GLY A 67 9.60 -10.95 -5.36
CA GLY A 67 10.86 -10.24 -5.16
C GLY A 67 11.71 -10.14 -6.42
N LEU A 68 11.94 -11.27 -7.11
CA LEU A 68 12.70 -11.30 -8.36
C LEU A 68 11.94 -10.61 -9.51
N GLY A 69 10.61 -10.63 -9.49
CA GLY A 69 9.77 -9.83 -10.40
C GLY A 69 10.05 -8.33 -10.27
N ILE A 70 10.01 -7.81 -9.04
CA ILE A 70 10.38 -6.40 -8.78
C ILE A 70 11.85 -6.12 -9.11
N ALA A 71 12.80 -7.00 -8.74
CA ALA A 71 14.21 -6.82 -9.09
C ALA A 71 14.41 -6.67 -10.61
N THR A 72 13.79 -7.56 -11.38
CA THR A 72 13.88 -7.57 -12.84
C THR A 72 13.22 -6.33 -13.44
N MET A 73 11.99 -5.99 -13.02
CA MET A 73 11.28 -4.83 -13.57
C MET A 73 11.96 -3.50 -13.20
N VAL A 74 12.53 -3.36 -12.00
CA VAL A 74 13.34 -2.19 -11.63
C VAL A 74 14.63 -2.13 -12.46
N GLN A 75 15.30 -3.26 -12.68
CA GLN A 75 16.51 -3.32 -13.50
C GLN A 75 16.25 -2.99 -14.98
N CYS A 76 15.08 -3.38 -15.53
CA CYS A 76 14.66 -3.08 -16.90
C CYS A 76 14.15 -1.64 -17.08
N PHE A 77 13.22 -1.18 -16.25
CA PHE A 77 12.48 0.08 -16.46
C PHE A 77 12.98 1.26 -15.60
N GLY A 78 13.88 1.02 -14.64
CA GLY A 78 14.36 2.05 -13.71
C GLY A 78 15.01 3.24 -14.41
N HIS A 79 15.73 3.01 -15.51
CA HIS A 79 16.34 4.04 -16.34
C HIS A 79 15.35 4.84 -17.20
N ILE A 80 14.08 4.41 -17.28
CA ILE A 80 13.02 5.06 -18.08
C ILE A 80 12.07 5.86 -17.19
N SER A 81 11.51 5.23 -16.14
CA SER A 81 10.50 5.84 -15.27
C SER A 81 10.95 6.04 -13.82
N GLY A 82 12.09 5.47 -13.42
CA GLY A 82 12.40 5.22 -12.01
C GLY A 82 11.81 3.91 -11.48
N ALA A 83 11.00 3.20 -12.28
CA ALA A 83 10.36 1.92 -11.98
C ALA A 83 9.74 1.86 -10.57
N HIS A 84 8.78 2.75 -10.31
CA HIS A 84 8.12 2.78 -9.00
C HIS A 84 7.24 1.54 -8.80
N ILE A 85 6.46 1.16 -9.83
CA ILE A 85 5.65 -0.08 -9.90
C ILE A 85 4.67 -0.22 -8.71
N ASN A 86 4.43 0.87 -7.99
CA ASN A 86 3.79 0.87 -6.67
C ASN A 86 3.29 2.28 -6.32
N PRO A 87 1.98 2.46 -6.03
CA PRO A 87 1.44 3.73 -5.59
C PRO A 87 2.06 4.27 -4.29
N ALA A 88 2.46 3.40 -3.35
CA ALA A 88 3.05 3.81 -2.08
C ALA A 88 4.47 4.37 -2.25
N VAL A 89 5.30 3.73 -3.09
CA VAL A 89 6.61 4.25 -3.50
C VAL A 89 6.44 5.57 -4.25
N THR A 90 5.44 5.65 -5.15
CA THR A 90 5.13 6.87 -5.91
C THR A 90 4.70 8.02 -4.99
N ALA A 91 3.87 7.76 -3.99
CA ALA A 91 3.48 8.74 -2.98
C ALA A 91 4.69 9.22 -2.15
N ALA A 92 5.56 8.30 -1.70
CA ALA A 92 6.79 8.66 -0.98
C ALA A 92 7.73 9.54 -1.81
N MET A 93 7.82 9.30 -3.13
CA MET A 93 8.59 10.14 -4.06
C MET A 93 7.97 11.54 -4.26
N VAL A 94 6.65 11.71 -4.12
CA VAL A 94 6.00 13.04 -4.07
C VAL A 94 6.28 13.74 -2.73
N VAL A 95 6.12 13.04 -1.61
CA VAL A 95 6.35 13.59 -0.26
C VAL A 95 7.80 14.08 -0.09
N THR A 96 8.76 13.33 -0.63
CA THR A 96 10.19 13.71 -0.67
C THR A 96 10.55 14.67 -1.81
N ARG A 97 9.56 15.19 -2.55
CA ARG A 97 9.70 16.16 -3.66
C ARG A 97 10.60 15.67 -4.83
N LYS A 98 10.79 14.36 -4.97
CA LYS A 98 11.52 13.73 -6.09
C LYS A 98 10.63 13.48 -7.31
N LEU A 99 9.31 13.52 -7.18
CA LEU A 99 8.33 13.43 -8.26
C LEU A 99 7.29 14.56 -8.16
N SER A 100 6.87 15.13 -9.30
CA SER A 100 5.78 16.11 -9.33
C SER A 100 4.42 15.42 -9.15
N LEU A 101 3.48 16.08 -8.46
CA LEU A 101 2.14 15.55 -8.18
C LEU A 101 1.40 15.16 -9.47
N ALA A 102 1.51 15.97 -10.53
CA ALA A 102 0.92 15.65 -11.83
C ALA A 102 1.48 14.34 -12.41
N LYS A 103 2.80 14.16 -12.44
CA LYS A 103 3.42 12.91 -12.94
C LYS A 103 3.04 11.70 -12.06
N ALA A 104 2.89 11.91 -10.76
CA ALA A 104 2.44 10.88 -9.82
C ALA A 104 1.01 10.39 -10.12
N VAL A 105 0.07 11.28 -10.46
CA VAL A 105 -1.31 10.87 -10.83
C VAL A 105 -1.30 9.96 -12.06
N PHE A 106 -0.54 10.30 -13.11
CA PHE A 106 -0.43 9.44 -14.29
C PHE A 106 0.32 8.12 -14.01
N TYR A 107 1.30 8.11 -13.10
CA TYR A 107 1.94 6.87 -12.62
C TYR A 107 0.95 5.97 -11.88
N LEU A 108 0.16 6.52 -10.95
CA LEU A 108 -0.87 5.78 -10.22
C LEU A 108 -1.92 5.16 -11.17
N LEU A 109 -2.37 5.91 -12.16
CA LEU A 109 -3.28 5.40 -13.19
C LEU A 109 -2.63 4.28 -14.03
N ALA A 110 -1.39 4.47 -14.49
CA ALA A 110 -0.66 3.46 -15.24
C ALA A 110 -0.41 2.18 -14.44
N GLN A 111 -0.07 2.30 -13.15
CA GLN A 111 0.11 1.17 -12.24
C GLN A 111 -1.21 0.43 -12.01
N CYS A 112 -2.30 1.12 -11.69
CA CYS A 112 -3.61 0.50 -11.49
C CYS A 112 -4.14 -0.20 -12.75
N VAL A 113 -4.03 0.43 -13.93
CA VAL A 113 -4.46 -0.17 -15.21
C VAL A 113 -3.54 -1.32 -15.61
N GLY A 114 -2.22 -1.20 -15.42
CA GLY A 114 -1.26 -2.28 -15.65
C GLY A 114 -1.56 -3.51 -14.78
N ALA A 115 -1.88 -3.29 -13.50
CA ALA A 115 -2.25 -4.37 -12.58
C ALA A 115 -3.56 -5.06 -12.98
N ILE A 116 -4.59 -4.30 -13.39
CA ILE A 116 -5.84 -4.88 -13.92
C ILE A 116 -5.54 -5.73 -15.16
N VAL A 117 -4.76 -5.21 -16.13
CA VAL A 117 -4.46 -5.93 -17.37
C VAL A 117 -3.62 -7.18 -17.11
N GLY A 118 -2.60 -7.11 -16.24
CA GLY A 118 -1.80 -8.27 -15.85
C GLY A 118 -2.63 -9.37 -15.18
N ALA A 119 -3.52 -9.00 -14.25
CA ALA A 119 -4.44 -9.94 -13.61
C ALA A 119 -5.50 -10.49 -14.59
N ALA A 120 -6.01 -9.67 -15.52
CA ALA A 120 -7.00 -10.09 -16.52
C ALA A 120 -6.41 -11.06 -17.55
N ILE A 121 -5.17 -10.83 -17.99
CA ILE A 121 -4.43 -11.78 -18.84
C ILE A 121 -4.25 -13.10 -18.07
N LEU A 122 -3.81 -13.04 -16.81
CA LEU A 122 -3.64 -14.25 -15.99
C LEU A 122 -4.96 -15.03 -15.82
N TYR A 123 -6.05 -14.33 -15.51
CA TYR A 123 -7.40 -14.91 -15.41
C TYR A 123 -7.79 -15.61 -16.71
N GLY A 124 -7.54 -14.98 -17.87
CA GLY A 124 -7.87 -15.51 -19.19
C GLY A 124 -7.07 -16.75 -19.58
N VAL A 125 -5.76 -16.79 -19.33
CA VAL A 125 -4.91 -17.96 -19.67
C VAL A 125 -5.02 -19.10 -18.65
N THR A 126 -5.47 -18.82 -17.43
CA THR A 126 -5.57 -19.83 -16.36
C THR A 126 -6.91 -20.57 -16.41
N PRO A 127 -6.93 -21.91 -16.50
CA PRO A 127 -8.17 -22.70 -16.46
C PRO A 127 -8.98 -22.47 -15.18
N ALA A 128 -10.30 -22.41 -15.31
CA ALA A 128 -11.20 -22.09 -14.19
C ALA A 128 -11.09 -23.07 -13.00
N SER A 129 -10.67 -24.31 -13.25
CA SER A 129 -10.47 -25.36 -12.24
C SER A 129 -9.31 -25.09 -11.27
N VAL A 130 -8.25 -24.39 -11.70
CA VAL A 130 -7.05 -24.10 -10.87
C VAL A 130 -6.94 -22.62 -10.48
N ARG A 131 -7.77 -21.75 -11.06
CA ARG A 131 -7.69 -20.28 -10.94
C ARG A 131 -7.75 -19.76 -9.49
N GLY A 132 -8.49 -20.44 -8.62
CA GLY A 132 -8.62 -20.10 -7.20
C GLY A 132 -8.99 -18.63 -6.97
N ALA A 133 -8.35 -18.00 -5.98
CA ALA A 133 -8.51 -16.59 -5.65
C ALA A 133 -7.56 -15.64 -6.42
N LEU A 134 -6.88 -16.12 -7.47
CA LEU A 134 -5.98 -15.33 -8.35
C LEU A 134 -4.97 -14.41 -7.60
N GLY A 135 -4.49 -14.82 -6.43
CA GLY A 135 -3.56 -14.05 -5.60
C GLY A 135 -4.11 -12.74 -5.01
N VAL A 136 -5.43 -12.60 -4.88
CA VAL A 136 -6.08 -11.51 -4.13
C VAL A 136 -5.54 -11.45 -2.69
N THR A 137 -5.18 -10.24 -2.25
CA THR A 137 -4.68 -9.96 -0.91
C THR A 137 -5.82 -10.01 0.11
N THR A 138 -5.76 -10.92 1.09
CA THR A 138 -6.78 -11.08 2.15
C THR A 138 -6.15 -11.09 3.55
N VAL A 139 -6.82 -10.46 4.51
CA VAL A 139 -6.41 -10.48 5.92
C VAL A 139 -6.78 -11.84 6.54
N ASN A 140 -5.82 -12.48 7.22
CA ASN A 140 -6.05 -13.73 7.93
C ASN A 140 -7.14 -13.56 9.01
N THR A 141 -8.12 -14.46 9.06
CA THR A 141 -9.27 -14.37 9.98
C THR A 141 -8.90 -14.38 11.47
N SER A 142 -7.72 -14.91 11.82
CA SER A 142 -7.16 -14.88 13.19
C SER A 142 -6.47 -13.56 13.53
N VAL A 143 -6.28 -12.66 12.57
CA VAL A 143 -5.54 -11.40 12.71
C VAL A 143 -6.52 -10.23 12.71
N SER A 144 -6.64 -9.51 13.83
CA SER A 144 -7.48 -8.31 13.87
C SER A 144 -6.95 -7.22 12.94
N VAL A 145 -7.85 -6.47 12.30
CA VAL A 145 -7.48 -5.54 11.22
C VAL A 145 -6.46 -4.47 11.66
N GLY A 146 -6.48 -4.06 12.93
CA GLY A 146 -5.45 -3.17 13.50
C GLY A 146 -4.03 -3.78 13.49
N LYS A 147 -3.90 -5.09 13.69
CA LYS A 147 -2.61 -5.82 13.57
C LYS A 147 -2.19 -5.97 12.10
N ALA A 148 -3.15 -6.25 11.20
CA ALA A 148 -2.89 -6.34 9.76
C ALA A 148 -2.34 -5.02 9.19
N LEU A 149 -2.90 -3.88 9.62
CA LEU A 149 -2.40 -2.55 9.26
C LEU A 149 -0.97 -2.29 9.74
N VAL A 150 -0.60 -2.78 10.94
CA VAL A 150 0.77 -2.68 11.46
C VAL A 150 1.74 -3.52 10.61
N VAL A 151 1.34 -4.73 10.20
CA VAL A 151 2.13 -5.58 9.30
C VAL A 151 2.38 -4.89 7.96
N GLU A 152 1.32 -4.44 7.26
CA GLU A 152 1.43 -3.74 5.98
C GLU A 152 2.24 -2.44 6.09
N LEU A 153 2.07 -1.67 7.17
CA LEU A 153 2.85 -0.45 7.42
C LEU A 153 4.36 -0.76 7.52
N PHE A 154 4.76 -1.75 8.32
CA PHE A 154 6.18 -2.06 8.50
C PHE A 154 6.84 -2.64 7.26
N ILE A 155 6.19 -3.56 6.53
CA ILE A 155 6.78 -4.12 5.29
C ILE A 155 6.83 -3.07 4.17
N THR A 156 5.83 -2.20 4.05
CA THR A 156 5.83 -1.10 3.07
C THR A 156 6.86 -0.03 3.42
N PHE A 157 7.04 0.28 4.71
CA PHE A 157 8.13 1.12 5.19
C PHE A 157 9.50 0.54 4.85
N GLN A 158 9.73 -0.76 5.07
CA GLN A 158 11.01 -1.42 4.77
C GLN A 158 11.34 -1.36 3.26
N LEU A 159 10.33 -1.55 2.40
CA LEU A 159 10.46 -1.38 0.95
C LEU A 159 10.85 0.06 0.58
N ILE A 160 10.09 1.05 1.06
CA ILE A 160 10.32 2.47 0.75
C ILE A 160 11.68 2.93 1.30
N PHE A 161 12.06 2.49 2.51
CA PHE A 161 13.38 2.72 3.09
C PHE A 161 14.49 2.13 2.22
N THR A 162 14.31 0.90 1.73
CA THR A 162 15.28 0.27 0.81
C THR A 162 15.43 1.08 -0.47
N VAL A 163 14.33 1.51 -1.09
CA VAL A 163 14.36 2.36 -2.31
C VAL A 163 15.17 3.64 -2.05
N PHE A 164 14.95 4.35 -0.94
CA PHE A 164 15.74 5.55 -0.63
C PHE A 164 17.21 5.23 -0.31
N ALA A 165 17.49 4.20 0.48
CA ALA A 165 18.85 3.85 0.93
C ALA A 165 19.75 3.23 -0.15
N THR A 166 19.16 2.76 -1.27
CA THR A 166 19.87 2.15 -2.41
C THR A 166 19.85 3.02 -3.68
N CYS A 167 19.04 4.07 -3.72
CA CYS A 167 18.99 5.06 -4.81
C CYS A 167 19.42 6.47 -4.38
N ASP A 168 20.09 6.63 -3.22
CA ASP A 168 20.67 7.91 -2.82
C ASP A 168 21.97 8.19 -3.61
N HIS A 169 21.93 9.22 -4.45
CA HIS A 169 23.09 9.68 -5.24
C HIS A 169 24.26 10.21 -4.39
N LYS A 170 24.06 10.45 -3.09
CA LYS A 170 25.14 10.83 -2.15
C LYS A 170 25.94 9.61 -1.66
N ARG A 171 25.43 8.41 -1.90
CA ARG A 171 25.98 7.16 -1.39
C ARG A 171 27.03 6.58 -2.36
N GLY A 172 28.30 6.71 -2.00
CA GLY A 172 29.43 6.26 -2.83
C GLY A 172 30.12 4.95 -2.40
N ASP A 173 29.76 4.41 -1.23
CA ASP A 173 30.35 3.20 -0.62
C ASP A 173 29.93 1.91 -1.33
N LEU A 174 28.65 1.80 -1.71
CA LEU A 174 28.05 0.58 -2.24
C LEU A 174 27.64 0.72 -3.69
N LYS A 175 28.23 -0.13 -4.55
CA LYS A 175 28.07 -0.11 -6.02
C LYS A 175 27.30 -1.34 -6.56
N GLY A 176 26.36 -1.85 -5.77
CA GLY A 176 25.50 -2.99 -6.15
C GLY A 176 24.30 -2.59 -7.02
N SER A 177 23.53 -3.56 -7.51
CA SER A 177 22.25 -3.28 -8.18
C SER A 177 21.19 -2.89 -7.15
N SER A 178 20.76 -1.62 -7.18
CA SER A 178 19.63 -1.12 -6.39
C SER A 178 18.35 -1.90 -6.70
N GLY A 179 18.15 -2.31 -7.96
CA GLY A 179 17.00 -3.13 -8.37
C GLY A 179 16.96 -4.47 -7.63
N LEU A 180 18.09 -5.19 -7.59
CA LEU A 180 18.18 -6.45 -6.83
C LEU A 180 17.91 -6.24 -5.34
N ALA A 181 18.46 -5.19 -4.73
CA ALA A 181 18.22 -4.88 -3.32
C ALA A 181 16.74 -4.57 -3.02
N ILE A 182 16.08 -3.78 -3.87
CA ILE A 182 14.65 -3.47 -3.77
C ILE A 182 13.80 -4.74 -3.94
N GLY A 183 14.14 -5.63 -4.87
CA GLY A 183 13.44 -6.91 -5.05
C GLY A 183 13.63 -7.88 -3.89
N LEU A 184 14.83 -8.00 -3.33
CA LEU A 184 15.07 -8.80 -2.12
C LEU A 184 14.31 -8.23 -0.91
N SER A 185 14.17 -6.91 -0.82
CA SER A 185 13.34 -6.23 0.19
C SER A 185 11.84 -6.61 0.07
N VAL A 186 11.32 -6.72 -1.16
CA VAL A 186 9.97 -7.27 -1.43
C VAL A 186 9.87 -8.75 -1.08
N CYS A 187 10.89 -9.56 -1.39
CA CYS A 187 10.93 -10.99 -1.03
C CYS A 187 10.82 -11.18 0.50
N ILE A 188 11.63 -10.47 1.28
CA ILE A 188 11.59 -10.52 2.76
C ILE A 188 10.21 -10.10 3.28
N GLY A 189 9.62 -9.05 2.71
CA GLY A 189 8.26 -8.61 3.06
C GLY A 189 7.20 -9.68 2.80
N HIS A 190 7.30 -10.41 1.68
CA HIS A 190 6.39 -11.51 1.35
C HIS A 190 6.57 -12.73 2.27
N MET A 191 7.83 -13.15 2.52
CA MET A 191 8.13 -14.30 3.40
C MET A 191 7.59 -14.09 4.81
N PHE A 192 7.58 -12.84 5.29
CA PHE A 192 6.98 -12.47 6.57
C PHE A 192 5.45 -12.31 6.51
N ALA A 193 4.91 -11.56 5.54
CA ALA A 193 3.55 -11.04 5.63
C ALA A 193 2.46 -11.86 4.94
N ILE A 194 2.78 -12.79 4.03
CA ILE A 194 1.75 -13.61 3.35
C ILE A 194 0.80 -14.30 4.36
N PRO A 195 1.28 -14.93 5.47
CA PRO A 195 0.40 -15.58 6.44
C PRO A 195 -0.51 -14.64 7.24
N TYR A 196 -0.22 -13.33 7.28
CA TYR A 196 -0.98 -12.33 8.06
C TYR A 196 -1.97 -11.55 7.19
N THR A 197 -1.53 -11.12 6.01
CA THR A 197 -2.24 -10.15 5.17
C THR A 197 -2.25 -10.49 3.68
N GLY A 198 -1.59 -11.57 3.26
CA GLY A 198 -1.35 -11.87 1.84
C GLY A 198 -0.29 -10.97 1.18
N ALA A 199 0.44 -10.17 1.98
CA ALA A 199 1.49 -9.24 1.56
C ALA A 199 1.07 -8.31 0.39
N SER A 200 0.40 -7.19 0.70
CA SER A 200 0.17 -6.15 -0.31
C SER A 200 1.48 -5.48 -0.68
N MET A 201 2.10 -4.77 0.28
CA MET A 201 3.21 -3.82 0.06
C MET A 201 2.93 -2.70 -0.97
N ASN A 202 1.79 -2.73 -1.68
CA ASN A 202 1.59 -2.09 -2.98
C ASN A 202 0.07 -2.06 -3.29
N PRO A 203 -0.59 -0.89 -3.17
CA PRO A 203 -2.05 -0.79 -3.35
C PRO A 203 -2.53 -1.30 -4.72
N ALA A 204 -1.79 -1.02 -5.80
CA ALA A 204 -2.16 -1.44 -7.15
C ALA A 204 -2.01 -2.97 -7.37
N ARG A 205 -1.06 -3.62 -6.68
CA ARG A 205 -0.90 -5.10 -6.67
C ARG A 205 -2.08 -5.81 -6.03
N SER A 206 -2.75 -5.17 -5.08
CA SER A 206 -3.98 -5.68 -4.48
C SER A 206 -5.20 -5.32 -5.33
N PHE A 207 -5.22 -4.12 -5.92
CA PHE A 207 -6.29 -3.61 -6.79
C PHE A 207 -6.54 -4.45 -8.05
N GLY A 208 -5.48 -4.78 -8.80
CA GLY A 208 -5.58 -5.53 -10.06
C GLY A 208 -6.41 -6.82 -9.97
N PRO A 209 -6.04 -7.80 -9.12
CA PRO A 209 -6.80 -9.03 -8.97
C PRO A 209 -8.17 -8.79 -8.31
N ALA A 210 -8.31 -7.84 -7.38
CA ALA A 210 -9.60 -7.51 -6.75
C ALA A 210 -10.66 -7.05 -7.76
N VAL A 211 -10.29 -6.20 -8.72
CA VAL A 211 -11.15 -5.78 -9.85
C VAL A 211 -11.55 -6.99 -10.70
N VAL A 212 -10.58 -7.84 -11.06
CA VAL A 212 -10.77 -8.96 -12.00
C VAL A 212 -11.58 -10.12 -11.39
N THR A 213 -11.45 -10.38 -10.09
CA THR A 213 -12.23 -11.42 -9.38
C THR A 213 -13.48 -10.87 -8.67
N TRP A 214 -13.72 -9.56 -8.71
CA TRP A 214 -14.75 -8.85 -7.94
C TRP A 214 -14.70 -9.08 -6.41
N SER A 215 -13.48 -9.23 -5.86
CA SER A 215 -13.26 -9.52 -4.44
C SER A 215 -12.67 -8.31 -3.70
N TRP A 216 -13.45 -7.74 -2.76
CA TRP A 216 -13.17 -6.45 -2.13
C TRP A 216 -13.06 -6.53 -0.59
N GLU A 217 -13.04 -7.73 0.00
CA GLU A 217 -12.99 -7.88 1.45
C GLU A 217 -11.71 -7.30 2.06
N ASN A 218 -11.87 -6.44 3.08
CA ASN A 218 -10.77 -5.72 3.75
C ASN A 218 -9.82 -4.93 2.83
N HIS A 219 -10.21 -4.65 1.57
CA HIS A 219 -9.34 -4.02 0.57
C HIS A 219 -8.75 -2.67 1.02
N TRP A 220 -9.49 -1.93 1.84
CA TRP A 220 -9.06 -0.66 2.45
C TRP A 220 -7.75 -0.76 3.25
N VAL A 221 -7.46 -1.93 3.83
CA VAL A 221 -6.22 -2.23 4.59
C VAL A 221 -4.98 -2.07 3.71
N THR A 222 -5.11 -2.32 2.41
CA THR A 222 -4.01 -2.19 1.43
C THR A 222 -3.82 -0.75 0.93
N TYR A 223 -4.69 0.19 1.34
CA TYR A 223 -4.65 1.60 0.94
C TYR A 223 -4.39 2.54 2.12
N HIS A 224 -5.20 2.48 3.19
CA HIS A 224 -5.17 3.45 4.30
C HIS A 224 -5.66 2.83 5.62
N GLY A 225 -4.95 3.08 6.71
CA GLY A 225 -5.32 2.60 8.04
C GLY A 225 -6.44 3.39 8.75
N LYS A 226 -7.69 3.35 8.26
CA LYS A 226 -8.86 3.72 9.10
C LYS A 226 -10.18 3.07 8.66
N LYS A 227 -11.05 2.85 9.67
CA LYS A 227 -12.37 2.17 9.58
C LYS A 227 -13.42 2.90 8.71
N LEU A 228 -14.51 2.15 8.48
CA LEU A 228 -15.72 2.41 7.67
C LEU A 228 -15.48 2.09 6.18
N LEU A 229 -16.37 1.37 5.50
CA LEU A 229 -17.76 1.03 5.83
C LEU A 229 -17.98 -0.48 6.09
N ASP A 230 -18.71 -0.81 7.15
CA ASP A 230 -19.32 -2.14 7.36
C ASP A 230 -20.80 -2.02 6.99
N HIS A 231 -21.18 -2.46 5.78
CA HIS A 231 -22.49 -2.16 5.21
C HIS A 231 -23.10 -3.29 4.36
N GLN A 232 -22.70 -4.54 4.59
CA GLN A 232 -23.27 -5.71 3.88
C GLN A 232 -23.72 -6.87 4.79
N LYS A 233 -23.86 -6.65 6.11
CA LYS A 233 -24.40 -7.62 7.09
C LYS A 233 -25.71 -7.21 7.79
N LEU A 234 -26.50 -6.31 7.17
CA LEU A 234 -27.85 -5.93 7.64
C LEU A 234 -28.97 -6.42 6.70
N SER A 235 -28.85 -7.65 6.18
CA SER A 235 -29.91 -8.32 5.42
C SER A 235 -30.05 -9.81 5.79
N LYS A 236 -30.21 -10.07 7.10
CA LYS A 236 -30.87 -11.25 7.70
C LYS A 236 -30.98 -11.02 9.23
N THR A 237 -32.00 -11.62 9.84
CA THR A 237 -32.37 -11.50 11.27
C THR A 237 -33.09 -10.20 11.67
N MET A 238 -34.27 -9.97 11.06
CA MET A 238 -35.37 -9.33 11.77
C MET A 238 -36.13 -10.41 12.55
N VAL A 239 -35.75 -10.64 13.80
CA VAL A 239 -36.50 -11.48 14.75
C VAL A 239 -36.58 -10.69 16.05
N MET A 240 -37.79 -10.51 16.58
CA MET A 240 -37.96 -9.87 17.89
C MET A 240 -37.38 -10.75 18.99
N GLN A 241 -36.65 -10.15 19.92
CA GLN A 241 -36.59 -10.68 21.28
C GLN A 241 -36.75 -9.55 22.28
N SER A 242 -38.00 -9.33 22.71
CA SER A 242 -38.31 -8.51 23.87
C SER A 242 -37.76 -9.20 25.12
N SER A 243 -36.97 -8.48 25.91
CA SER A 243 -36.67 -8.84 27.28
C SER A 243 -36.44 -7.57 28.08
N THR A 244 -37.39 -7.25 28.96
CA THR A 244 -37.33 -6.08 29.83
C THR A 244 -36.40 -6.34 31.01
N ASN A 245 -35.51 -5.40 31.32
CA ASN A 245 -35.45 -4.88 32.69
C ASN A 245 -34.83 -3.48 32.76
N SER A 246 -35.43 -2.65 33.61
CA SER A 246 -35.22 -1.21 33.69
C SER A 246 -33.95 -0.82 34.45
N CYS A 247 -33.35 0.31 34.08
CA CYS A 247 -32.88 1.28 35.08
C CYS A 247 -32.82 2.71 34.51
N VAL A 248 -33.16 3.70 35.33
CA VAL A 248 -33.29 5.14 35.04
C VAL A 248 -33.30 5.89 36.39
N TYR A 249 -33.00 7.19 36.49
CA TYR A 249 -32.69 8.22 35.47
C TYR A 249 -31.16 8.52 35.47
N HIS A 250 -30.53 9.64 35.08
CA HIS A 250 -30.92 11.04 34.83
C HIS A 250 -30.05 11.72 33.77
N VAL A 251 -30.58 12.80 33.20
CA VAL A 251 -29.82 13.89 32.56
C VAL A 251 -30.22 15.19 33.24
N THR A 252 -29.24 15.95 33.73
CA THR A 252 -29.43 17.35 34.16
C THR A 252 -28.82 18.26 33.11
N LYS A 253 -29.60 19.24 32.65
CA LYS A 253 -29.23 20.20 31.63
C LYS A 253 -29.31 21.60 32.23
N THR A 254 -28.16 22.23 32.46
CA THR A 254 -28.07 23.62 32.92
C THR A 254 -27.63 24.50 31.75
N ASP A 255 -28.16 25.72 31.68
CA ASP A 255 -28.18 26.54 30.48
C ASP A 255 -27.29 27.79 30.58
N ARG A 256 -26.95 28.32 29.39
CA ARG A 256 -26.51 29.71 29.11
C ARG A 256 -25.12 30.17 29.60
N LYS A 257 -24.31 30.55 28.59
CA LYS A 257 -23.35 31.67 28.54
C LYS A 257 -22.59 32.06 29.83
N GLU A 258 -21.26 31.94 29.80
CA GLU A 258 -20.40 33.12 29.58
C GLU A 258 -18.92 32.78 29.30
N ASN A 259 -18.29 33.63 28.48
CA ASN A 259 -16.86 33.96 28.37
C ASN A 259 -15.79 32.87 28.15
N MET A 260 -14.62 33.36 27.71
CA MET A 260 -13.49 32.59 27.17
C MET A 260 -12.22 32.94 27.95
N GLU A 261 -11.67 32.00 28.72
CA GLU A 261 -10.34 32.12 29.33
C GLU A 261 -9.49 30.86 29.17
N CYS A 262 -8.20 31.06 28.87
CA CYS A 262 -7.21 30.00 28.78
C CYS A 262 -6.58 29.73 30.15
N LEU A 263 -7.14 28.80 30.93
CA LEU A 263 -6.53 28.37 32.19
C LEU A 263 -5.35 27.43 31.96
N LYS A 264 -4.14 27.99 32.08
CA LYS A 264 -2.93 27.21 32.38
C LYS A 264 -3.09 26.56 33.75
N LEU A 265 -2.85 25.26 33.84
CA LEU A 265 -2.49 24.61 35.09
C LEU A 265 -1.06 24.09 34.99
N GLY A 266 -0.22 24.58 35.90
CA GLY A 266 1.11 24.05 36.14
C GLY A 266 1.41 24.18 37.63
N CYS A 267 2.12 23.20 38.17
CA CYS A 267 2.85 23.34 39.43
C CYS A 267 4.11 22.49 39.33
N GLN A 268 5.20 22.97 39.94
CA GLN A 268 6.53 22.35 39.87
C GLN A 268 7.00 21.96 41.27
N THR A 269 7.79 20.89 41.33
CA THR A 269 9.01 20.80 42.16
C THR A 269 10.05 20.01 41.33
N HIS A 270 11.32 20.41 41.12
CA HIS A 270 12.40 20.89 41.99
C HIS A 270 12.85 19.84 43.04
N PHE A 271 14.13 19.48 43.23
CA PHE A 271 15.45 19.76 42.59
C PHE A 271 16.15 18.38 42.36
N GLY A 272 17.34 18.16 41.77
CA GLY A 272 18.50 18.93 41.25
C GLY A 272 19.67 17.91 41.06
N SER A 273 20.92 18.21 40.66
CA SER A 273 21.56 19.42 40.13
C SER A 273 22.95 19.06 39.54
N GLY A 274 23.30 19.59 38.35
CA GLY A 274 24.68 19.63 37.81
C GLY A 274 25.35 18.31 37.35
N ALA A 275 26.46 18.31 36.61
CA ALA A 275 27.05 19.41 35.81
C ALA A 275 28.01 18.89 34.70
N ILE A 276 27.84 19.43 33.48
CA ILE A 276 28.87 19.92 32.53
C ILE A 276 30.26 19.22 32.53
N PHE A 277 30.65 18.57 31.42
CA PHE A 277 31.70 19.05 30.49
C PHE A 277 31.92 18.11 29.27
N SER A 278 32.22 18.73 28.12
CA SER A 278 32.84 18.11 26.93
C SER A 278 34.34 18.50 26.87
N PRO A 279 35.18 18.01 25.93
CA PRO A 279 34.95 17.04 24.85
C PRO A 279 35.97 15.88 24.81
N ILE A 280 35.80 14.98 23.84
CA ILE A 280 36.78 14.60 22.79
C ILE A 280 35.98 14.11 21.58
#